data_AF-A0A2T2QY76-F1
#
_entry.id   AF-A0A2T2QY76-F1
#
_cell.length_a   1.000
_cell.length_b   1.000
_cell.length_c   1.000
_cell.angle_alpha   90.00
_cell.angle_beta   90.00
_cell.angle_gamma   90.00
#
_symmetry.space_group_name_H-M   'P 1'
#
loop_
_entity.id
_entity.type
_entity.pdbx_description
1 polymer ?
#
loop_
_entity_poly.entity_id
_entity_poly.type
_entity_poly.pdbx_seq_one_letter_code
_entity_poly.pdbx_strand_id
1 'polypeptide(L)'
;IADQYEQKKKQANAMDFDDLLVNLIRLMQNHSDIRSTYSDQFKYVLADEYQDTNQLQATILELFSETHENLLVVGDDAQSIYSFRAADVDNILEFEDEYENVSRFKLETNYRSTPAILQLANETIKKNINQHEKKLESVKETNHSPRLEELSDQKKEAKFIADKVERLNLDGVNYSEISTLFRASHHSQSLEMELNQRGIPYEFRGGLRFFDRAHIKDILAYMKVLLNPKDVSAWDRVLTQHTGIGPKTSSKLINRIQSLSTLEDIRDVGSDLNSRAKPGWSNFISIWRQINQAKTEGPQQIIKNLKDSEYKEYLENEYENSNERIKDIKQLAFTAASLIEDDDETKAALQNFLAEATMQQKFTADDSKRDKMVLSTVHQAKGLEWKSVFIMNLAEEHFPNQKALDSPRLG
;
A
#
# COMPACT_ATOMS: atom_id res chain seq x y z
N ILE A 1 -14.69 -9.89 -23.79
CA ILE A 1 -13.57 -10.30 -22.89
C ILE A 1 -14.12 -11.09 -21.70
N ALA A 2 -15.05 -10.54 -20.92
CA ALA A 2 -15.71 -11.24 -19.81
C ALA A 2 -16.28 -12.63 -20.21
N ASP A 3 -17.06 -12.73 -21.28
CA ASP A 3 -17.63 -14.02 -21.71
C ASP A 3 -16.56 -15.07 -22.08
N GLN A 4 -15.45 -14.64 -22.67
CA GLN A 4 -14.33 -15.54 -23.00
C GLN A 4 -13.56 -15.97 -21.74
N TYR A 5 -13.43 -15.07 -20.76
CA TYR A 5 -12.85 -15.39 -19.45
C TYR A 5 -13.71 -16.44 -18.73
N GLU A 6 -15.03 -16.23 -18.66
CA GLU A 6 -15.98 -17.19 -18.07
C GLU A 6 -15.95 -18.54 -18.77
N GLN A 7 -15.95 -18.56 -20.11
CA GLN A 7 -15.86 -19.81 -20.87
C GLN A 7 -14.57 -20.59 -20.57
N LYS A 8 -13.42 -19.90 -20.52
CA LYS A 8 -12.13 -20.54 -20.20
C LYS A 8 -12.08 -21.05 -18.77
N LYS A 9 -12.58 -20.26 -17.81
CA LYS A 9 -12.65 -20.62 -16.39
C LYS A 9 -13.50 -21.88 -16.19
N LYS A 10 -14.66 -21.94 -16.84
CA LYS A 10 -15.55 -23.12 -16.84
C LYS A 10 -14.92 -24.35 -17.51
N GLN A 11 -14.24 -24.18 -18.65
CA GLN A 11 -13.52 -25.28 -19.31
C GLN A 11 -12.37 -25.83 -18.45
N ALA A 12 -11.73 -24.97 -17.66
CA ALA A 12 -10.67 -25.34 -16.73
C ALA A 12 -11.18 -25.95 -15.42
N ASN A 13 -12.51 -26.00 -15.19
CA ASN A 13 -13.13 -26.38 -13.92
C ASN A 13 -12.53 -25.60 -12.72
N ALA A 14 -12.34 -24.30 -12.91
CA ALA A 14 -11.78 -23.39 -11.92
C ALA A 14 -12.83 -22.37 -11.44
N MET A 15 -12.59 -21.80 -10.26
CA MET A 15 -13.35 -20.69 -9.70
C MET A 15 -12.38 -19.60 -9.23
N ASP A 16 -12.73 -18.34 -9.42
CA ASP A 16 -12.09 -17.21 -8.75
C ASP A 16 -12.80 -16.88 -7.42
N PHE A 17 -12.40 -15.79 -6.75
CA PHE A 17 -12.96 -15.46 -5.43
C PHE A 17 -14.43 -15.06 -5.48
N ASP A 18 -14.85 -14.32 -6.51
CA ASP A 18 -16.23 -13.86 -6.65
C ASP A 18 -17.16 -15.04 -7.01
N ASP A 19 -16.66 -15.99 -7.81
CA ASP A 19 -17.37 -17.22 -8.11
C ASP A 19 -17.78 -18.02 -6.87
N LEU A 20 -16.97 -18.00 -5.82
CA LEU A 20 -17.30 -18.73 -4.58
C LEU A 20 -18.61 -18.23 -3.98
N LEU A 21 -18.81 -16.91 -3.98
CA LEU A 21 -20.03 -16.29 -3.46
C LEU A 21 -21.20 -16.49 -4.42
N VAL A 22 -21.00 -16.16 -5.71
CA VAL A 22 -22.06 -16.23 -6.72
C VAL A 22 -22.56 -17.66 -6.93
N ASN A 23 -21.67 -18.64 -6.98
CA ASN A 23 -22.06 -20.03 -7.19
C ASN A 23 -22.70 -20.65 -5.94
N LEU A 24 -22.31 -20.22 -4.73
CA LEU A 24 -23.00 -20.63 -3.50
C LEU A 24 -24.45 -20.13 -3.48
N ILE A 25 -24.67 -18.85 -3.79
CA ILE A 25 -26.02 -18.27 -3.88
C ILE A 25 -26.84 -19.02 -4.94
N ARG A 26 -26.29 -19.22 -6.14
CA ARG A 26 -26.95 -19.97 -7.21
C ARG A 26 -27.30 -21.40 -6.79
N LEU A 27 -26.42 -22.08 -6.05
CA LEU A 27 -26.67 -23.43 -5.56
C LEU A 27 -27.87 -23.45 -4.61
N MET A 28 -27.88 -22.57 -3.60
CA MET A 28 -28.96 -22.52 -2.59
C MET A 28 -30.29 -22.01 -3.16
N GLN A 29 -30.26 -21.10 -4.13
CA GLN A 29 -31.48 -20.60 -4.78
C GLN A 29 -32.10 -21.65 -5.71
N ASN A 30 -31.29 -22.43 -6.43
CA ASN A 30 -31.79 -23.42 -7.40
C ASN A 30 -32.06 -24.81 -6.79
N HIS A 31 -31.52 -25.11 -5.61
CA HIS A 31 -31.64 -26.41 -4.94
C HIS A 31 -32.13 -26.23 -3.50
N SER A 32 -33.46 -26.27 -3.32
CA SER A 32 -34.09 -26.05 -2.00
C SER A 32 -33.73 -27.11 -0.98
N ASP A 33 -33.46 -28.35 -1.39
CA ASP A 33 -32.98 -29.43 -0.53
C ASP A 33 -31.63 -29.12 0.10
N ILE A 34 -30.70 -28.57 -0.70
CA ILE A 34 -29.38 -28.12 -0.23
C ILE A 34 -29.54 -26.91 0.68
N ARG A 35 -30.40 -25.95 0.30
CA ARG A 35 -30.67 -24.76 1.12
C ARG A 35 -31.18 -25.13 2.50
N SER A 36 -32.25 -25.94 2.58
CA SER A 36 -32.82 -26.42 3.84
C SER A 36 -31.80 -27.20 4.67
N THR A 37 -30.94 -28.01 4.03
CA THR A 37 -29.88 -28.73 4.76
C THR A 37 -28.97 -27.76 5.55
N TYR A 38 -28.55 -26.66 4.92
CA TYR A 38 -27.68 -25.69 5.58
C TYR A 38 -28.43 -24.75 6.52
N SER A 39 -29.57 -24.20 6.10
CA SER A 39 -30.36 -23.31 6.96
C SER A 39 -30.87 -24.03 8.23
N ASP A 40 -31.20 -25.32 8.14
CA ASP A 40 -31.58 -26.12 9.31
C ASP A 40 -30.38 -26.40 10.23
N GLN A 41 -29.19 -26.63 9.66
CA GLN A 41 -27.95 -26.90 10.40
C GLN A 41 -27.53 -25.70 11.26
N PHE A 42 -27.62 -24.49 10.72
CA PHE A 42 -27.15 -23.27 11.38
C PHE A 42 -28.28 -22.58 12.14
N LYS A 43 -28.52 -23.04 13.37
CA LYS A 43 -29.56 -22.45 14.23
C LYS A 43 -29.35 -20.97 14.56
N TYR A 44 -28.10 -20.52 14.64
CA TYR A 44 -27.73 -19.13 14.91
C TYR A 44 -26.63 -18.71 13.93
N VAL A 45 -26.83 -17.60 13.24
CA VAL A 45 -25.86 -17.02 12.31
C VAL A 45 -25.34 -15.72 12.91
N LEU A 46 -24.02 -15.61 13.05
CA LEU A 46 -23.36 -14.43 13.59
C LEU A 46 -22.44 -13.84 12.53
N ALA A 47 -22.64 -12.56 12.21
CA ALA A 47 -21.79 -11.80 11.30
C ALA A 47 -21.15 -10.64 12.06
N ASP A 48 -19.83 -10.53 12.00
CA ASP A 48 -19.06 -9.39 12.50
C ASP A 48 -18.61 -8.52 11.31
N GLU A 49 -18.27 -7.25 11.56
CA GLU A 49 -17.88 -6.28 10.54
C GLU A 49 -18.91 -6.11 9.40
N TYR A 50 -20.21 -6.17 9.74
CA TYR A 50 -21.30 -6.18 8.76
C TYR A 50 -21.37 -4.92 7.88
N GLN A 51 -20.82 -3.79 8.33
CA GLN A 51 -20.72 -2.56 7.52
C GLN A 51 -19.80 -2.68 6.29
N ASP A 52 -18.96 -3.72 6.24
CA ASP A 52 -18.05 -3.98 5.11
C ASP A 52 -18.58 -5.06 4.16
N THR A 53 -19.80 -5.57 4.38
CA THR A 53 -20.36 -6.60 3.50
C THR A 53 -20.83 -6.01 2.18
N ASN A 54 -20.74 -6.80 1.11
CA ASN A 54 -21.42 -6.51 -0.15
C ASN A 54 -22.77 -7.24 -0.23
N GLN A 55 -23.59 -6.91 -1.24
CA GLN A 55 -24.90 -7.51 -1.43
C GLN A 55 -24.86 -9.05 -1.50
N LEU A 56 -23.83 -9.64 -2.13
CA LEU A 56 -23.72 -11.09 -2.24
C LEU A 56 -23.54 -11.73 -0.86
N GLN A 57 -22.70 -11.14 -0.01
CA GLN A 57 -22.47 -11.61 1.34
C GLN A 57 -23.71 -11.46 2.22
N ALA A 58 -24.44 -10.34 2.11
CA ALA A 58 -25.72 -10.15 2.80
C ALA A 58 -26.75 -11.22 2.38
N THR A 59 -26.91 -11.48 1.09
CA THR A 59 -27.80 -12.54 0.57
C THR A 59 -27.38 -13.93 1.06
N ILE A 60 -26.08 -14.22 1.19
CA ILE A 60 -25.64 -15.50 1.76
C ILE A 60 -26.10 -15.60 3.22
N LEU A 61 -25.91 -14.56 4.04
CA LEU A 61 -26.32 -14.59 5.44
C LEU A 61 -27.83 -14.82 5.58
N GLU A 62 -28.63 -14.14 4.75
CA GLU A 62 -30.08 -14.33 4.66
C GLU A 62 -30.43 -15.81 4.38
N LEU A 63 -29.87 -16.40 3.32
CA LEU A 63 -30.11 -17.79 2.92
C LEU A 63 -29.71 -18.82 4.00
N PHE A 64 -28.68 -18.53 4.79
CA PHE A 64 -28.27 -19.39 5.89
C PHE A 64 -29.17 -19.24 7.13
N SER A 65 -29.83 -18.10 7.30
CA SER A 65 -30.71 -17.81 8.44
C SER A 65 -32.19 -18.12 8.18
N GLU A 66 -32.60 -18.41 6.94
CA GLU A 66 -34.01 -18.54 6.49
C GLU A 66 -34.88 -19.46 7.37
N THR A 67 -34.37 -20.60 7.87
CA THR A 67 -35.18 -21.53 8.68
C THR A 67 -35.52 -20.97 10.06
N HIS A 68 -34.53 -20.38 10.74
CA HIS A 68 -34.62 -20.07 12.17
C HIS A 68 -34.73 -18.57 12.47
N GLU A 69 -34.43 -17.72 11.48
CA GLU A 69 -34.45 -16.25 11.57
C GLU A 69 -33.57 -15.68 12.70
N ASN A 70 -32.59 -16.47 13.19
CA ASN A 70 -31.66 -16.06 14.24
C ASN A 70 -30.38 -15.51 13.63
N LEU A 71 -30.46 -14.35 12.99
CA LEU A 71 -29.31 -13.61 12.48
C LEU A 71 -28.91 -12.50 13.47
N LEU A 72 -27.67 -12.54 13.94
CA LEU A 72 -27.07 -11.48 14.73
C LEU A 72 -25.94 -10.86 13.91
N VAL A 73 -26.11 -9.58 13.56
CA VAL A 73 -25.07 -8.79 12.91
C VAL A 73 -24.45 -7.80 13.90
N VAL A 74 -23.13 -7.65 13.82
CA VAL A 74 -22.35 -6.65 14.55
C VAL A 74 -21.63 -5.80 13.52
N GLY A 75 -21.69 -4.49 13.69
CA GLY A 75 -20.94 -3.58 12.84
C GLY A 75 -21.01 -2.14 13.32
N ASP A 76 -20.17 -1.32 12.69
CA ASP A 76 -20.07 0.11 12.96
C ASP A 76 -20.03 0.86 11.62
N ASP A 77 -21.13 1.51 11.26
CA ASP A 77 -21.28 2.33 10.06
C ASP A 77 -20.16 3.37 9.89
N ALA A 78 -19.70 3.96 10.98
CA ALA A 78 -18.60 4.93 10.99
C ALA A 78 -17.22 4.30 10.65
N GLN A 79 -17.12 2.98 10.62
CA GLN A 79 -15.92 2.21 10.28
C GLN A 79 -16.02 1.50 8.92
N SER A 80 -17.03 1.81 8.10
CA SER A 80 -17.09 1.33 6.72
C SER A 80 -16.07 2.06 5.86
N ILE A 81 -14.95 1.39 5.57
CA ILE A 81 -13.82 1.98 4.82
C ILE A 81 -13.46 1.16 3.58
N TYR A 82 -14.22 0.11 3.27
CA TYR A 82 -13.98 -0.80 2.14
C TYR A 82 -14.97 -0.62 0.97
N SER A 83 -15.64 0.53 0.85
CA SER A 83 -16.55 0.80 -0.28
C SER A 83 -15.89 0.63 -1.66
N PHE A 84 -14.57 0.86 -1.75
CA PHE A 84 -13.79 0.58 -2.98
C PHE A 84 -13.69 -0.90 -3.35
N ARG A 85 -14.06 -1.82 -2.44
CA ARG A 85 -14.21 -3.27 -2.66
C ARG A 85 -15.69 -3.68 -2.79
N ALA A 86 -16.57 -2.74 -3.14
CA ALA A 86 -18.01 -2.92 -3.25
C ALA A 86 -18.71 -3.29 -1.91
N ALA A 87 -18.09 -2.97 -0.77
CA ALA A 87 -18.81 -2.95 0.49
C ALA A 87 -19.93 -1.90 0.42
N ASP A 88 -21.10 -2.28 0.91
CA ASP A 88 -22.28 -1.43 0.94
C ASP A 88 -22.67 -1.17 2.40
N VAL A 89 -22.49 0.08 2.83
CA VAL A 89 -22.85 0.51 4.19
C VAL A 89 -24.36 0.53 4.39
N ASP A 90 -25.14 0.61 3.30
CA ASP A 90 -26.59 0.60 3.38
C ASP A 90 -27.09 -0.74 3.94
N ASN A 91 -26.36 -1.85 3.74
CA ASN A 91 -26.67 -3.15 4.37
C ASN A 91 -26.86 -3.05 5.89
N ILE A 92 -26.02 -2.28 6.60
CA ILE A 92 -26.15 -2.13 8.06
C ILE A 92 -27.14 -1.01 8.43
N LEU A 93 -27.23 0.04 7.63
CA LEU A 93 -28.11 1.19 7.90
C LEU A 93 -29.58 0.84 7.71
N GLU A 94 -29.89 0.01 6.72
CA GLU A 94 -31.25 -0.40 6.32
C GLU A 94 -31.65 -1.76 6.93
N PHE A 95 -30.81 -2.35 7.79
CA PHE A 95 -31.08 -3.66 8.40
C PHE A 95 -32.42 -3.71 9.17
N GLU A 96 -32.80 -2.62 9.84
CA GLU A 96 -34.08 -2.52 10.55
C GLU A 96 -35.29 -2.41 9.61
N ASP A 97 -35.06 -1.99 8.35
CA ASP A 97 -36.10 -1.90 7.31
C ASP A 97 -36.23 -3.21 6.52
N GLU A 98 -35.16 -3.99 6.40
CA GLU A 98 -35.13 -5.27 5.68
C GLU A 98 -35.67 -6.46 6.48
N TYR A 99 -35.49 -6.48 7.81
CA TYR A 99 -35.85 -7.61 8.66
C TYR A 99 -37.01 -7.28 9.62
N GLU A 100 -37.94 -8.20 9.77
CA GLU A 100 -39.00 -8.09 10.78
C GLU A 100 -38.48 -8.47 12.18
N ASN A 101 -39.03 -7.88 13.24
CA ASN A 101 -38.72 -8.20 14.65
C ASN A 101 -37.25 -8.00 15.09
N VAL A 102 -36.55 -7.02 14.52
CA VAL A 102 -35.16 -6.71 14.90
C VAL A 102 -35.06 -6.13 16.31
N SER A 103 -34.14 -6.66 17.12
CA SER A 103 -33.74 -6.09 18.40
C SER A 103 -32.39 -5.39 18.26
N ARG A 104 -32.38 -4.06 18.47
CA ARG A 104 -31.18 -3.24 18.34
C ARG A 104 -30.52 -2.96 19.69
N PHE A 105 -29.21 -3.20 19.76
CA PHE A 105 -28.39 -2.90 20.94
C PHE A 105 -27.26 -1.95 20.56
N LYS A 106 -27.17 -0.79 21.21
CA LYS A 106 -26.08 0.17 21.01
C LYS A 106 -25.01 -0.02 22.10
N LEU A 107 -23.76 -0.22 21.68
CA LEU A 107 -22.61 -0.28 22.58
C LEU A 107 -21.89 1.07 22.58
N GLU A 108 -22.27 1.94 23.51
CA GLU A 108 -21.76 3.32 23.55
C GLU A 108 -20.56 3.51 24.49
N THR A 109 -20.25 2.50 25.31
CA THR A 109 -19.11 2.55 26.23
C THR A 109 -17.82 2.13 25.54
N ASN A 110 -16.87 3.05 25.44
CA ASN A 110 -15.55 2.83 24.86
C ASN A 110 -14.50 2.52 25.95
N TYR A 111 -13.90 1.34 25.84
CA TYR A 111 -12.87 0.84 26.76
C TYR A 111 -11.43 1.08 26.27
N ARG A 112 -11.25 1.57 25.04
CA ARG A 112 -9.96 1.67 24.35
C ARG A 112 -9.34 3.05 24.48
N SER A 113 -10.10 4.07 24.13
CA SER A 113 -9.62 5.43 23.92
C SER A 113 -9.97 6.32 25.10
N THR A 114 -9.16 7.35 25.29
CA THR A 114 -9.36 8.35 26.33
C THR A 114 -10.47 9.35 25.96
N PRO A 115 -11.07 10.07 26.93
CA PRO A 115 -12.13 11.04 26.66
C PRO A 115 -11.78 12.08 25.58
N ALA A 116 -10.56 12.64 25.59
CA ALA A 116 -10.16 13.67 24.62
C ALA A 116 -10.03 13.14 23.18
N ILE A 117 -9.47 11.94 22.99
CA ILE A 117 -9.43 11.26 21.67
C ILE A 117 -10.85 10.96 21.19
N LEU A 118 -11.70 10.47 22.09
CA LEU A 118 -13.08 10.09 21.75
C LEU A 118 -13.94 11.31 21.41
N GLN A 119 -13.71 12.44 22.09
CA GLN A 119 -14.35 13.71 21.74
C GLN A 119 -13.96 14.15 20.32
N LEU A 120 -12.68 14.10 19.96
CA LEU A 120 -12.24 14.42 18.59
C LEU A 120 -12.92 13.51 17.56
N ALA A 121 -12.99 12.21 17.82
CA ALA A 121 -13.66 11.25 16.94
C ALA A 121 -15.17 11.56 16.81
N ASN A 122 -15.87 11.76 17.92
CA ASN A 122 -17.29 12.10 17.97
C ASN A 122 -17.59 13.42 17.22
N GLU A 123 -16.76 14.47 17.39
CA GLU A 123 -16.96 15.74 16.69
C GLU A 123 -16.64 15.65 15.19
N THR A 124 -15.75 14.74 14.79
CA THR A 124 -15.43 14.50 13.38
C THR A 124 -16.58 13.75 12.69
N ILE A 125 -17.05 12.66 13.30
CA ILE A 125 -18.06 11.78 12.68
C ILE A 125 -19.44 12.42 12.58
N LYS A 126 -19.80 13.34 13.48
CA LYS A 126 -21.05 14.11 13.43
C LYS A 126 -21.28 14.88 12.13
N LYS A 127 -20.23 15.09 11.32
CA LYS A 127 -20.33 15.78 10.03
C LYS A 127 -20.87 14.88 8.91
N ASN A 128 -20.89 13.56 9.10
CA ASN A 128 -21.45 12.63 8.12
C ASN A 128 -22.99 12.74 8.10
N ILE A 129 -23.58 12.65 6.89
CA ILE A 129 -25.01 12.86 6.67
C ILE A 129 -25.81 11.58 6.97
N ASN A 130 -25.39 10.44 6.40
CA ASN A 130 -26.07 9.15 6.54
C ASN A 130 -25.32 8.30 7.57
N GLN A 131 -25.82 8.25 8.80
CA GLN A 131 -25.22 7.46 9.87
C GLN A 131 -26.23 7.08 10.95
N HIS A 132 -25.89 6.06 11.72
CA HIS A 132 -26.56 5.77 12.96
C HIS A 132 -26.01 6.65 14.09
N GLU A 133 -26.82 7.63 14.53
CA GLU A 133 -26.42 8.49 15.63
C GLU A 133 -26.12 7.69 16.91
N LYS A 134 -24.90 7.86 17.40
CA LYS A 134 -24.38 7.29 18.63
C LYS A 134 -23.34 8.24 19.22
N LYS A 135 -23.26 8.27 20.54
CA LYS A 135 -22.25 9.06 21.25
C LYS A 135 -21.40 8.12 22.09
N LEU A 136 -20.15 7.97 21.71
CA LEU A 136 -19.24 7.11 22.46
C LEU A 136 -18.74 7.82 23.73
N GLU A 137 -18.75 7.12 24.85
CA GLU A 137 -18.26 7.62 26.15
C GLU A 137 -17.14 6.72 26.69
N SER A 138 -16.05 7.34 27.15
CA SER A 138 -14.88 6.61 27.61
C SER A 138 -14.98 6.26 29.10
N VAL A 139 -14.52 5.06 29.47
CA VAL A 139 -14.32 4.67 30.88
C VAL A 139 -12.94 5.05 31.44
N LYS A 140 -12.03 5.56 30.59
CA LYS A 140 -10.67 5.91 30.99
C LYS A 140 -10.62 7.32 31.55
N GLU A 141 -9.68 7.54 32.46
CA GLU A 141 -9.33 8.87 32.95
C GLU A 141 -7.96 9.28 32.38
N THR A 142 -7.88 10.45 31.74
CA THR A 142 -6.60 11.03 31.32
C THR A 142 -6.71 12.54 31.18
N ASN A 143 -5.54 13.19 31.21
CA ASN A 143 -5.38 14.62 30.92
C ASN A 143 -4.64 14.88 29.59
N HIS A 144 -4.36 13.84 28.80
CA HIS A 144 -3.68 13.99 27.51
C HIS A 144 -4.70 14.24 26.38
N SER A 145 -4.57 15.40 25.73
CA SER A 145 -5.34 15.74 24.54
C SER A 145 -4.56 15.42 23.26
N PRO A 146 -5.25 15.05 22.16
CA PRO A 146 -4.65 15.03 20.83
C PRO A 146 -3.96 16.36 20.52
N ARG A 147 -2.82 16.31 19.81
CA ARG A 147 -2.06 17.49 19.38
C ARG A 147 -1.97 17.51 17.87
N LEU A 148 -2.17 18.69 17.30
CA LEU A 148 -1.91 18.99 15.91
C LEU A 148 -0.64 19.83 15.85
N GLU A 149 0.31 19.42 15.01
CA GLU A 149 1.60 20.07 14.87
C GLU A 149 1.83 20.37 13.39
N GLU A 150 1.99 21.64 13.05
CA GLU A 150 2.22 22.09 11.68
C GLU A 150 3.72 22.08 11.37
N LEU A 151 4.10 21.39 10.30
CA LEU A 151 5.49 21.20 9.91
C LEU A 151 5.67 21.59 8.45
N SER A 152 6.80 22.22 8.13
CA SER A 152 6.98 22.85 6.80
C SER A 152 7.18 21.87 5.65
N ASP A 153 7.61 20.64 5.96
CA ASP A 153 7.92 19.61 4.96
C ASP A 153 7.91 18.20 5.57
N GLN A 154 7.89 17.20 4.69
CA GLN A 154 7.86 15.77 5.07
C GLN A 154 9.09 15.32 5.85
N LYS A 155 10.25 15.96 5.66
CA LYS A 155 11.49 15.62 6.37
C LYS A 155 11.42 16.08 7.83
N LYS A 156 10.90 17.29 8.07
CA LYS A 156 10.63 17.78 9.43
C LYS A 156 9.53 16.99 10.12
N GLU A 157 8.50 16.56 9.38
CA GLU A 157 7.48 15.63 9.88
C GLU A 157 8.09 14.31 10.36
N ALA A 158 8.88 13.65 9.51
CA ALA A 158 9.59 12.43 9.86
C ALA A 158 10.50 12.61 11.09
N LYS A 159 11.29 13.70 11.10
CA LYS A 159 12.19 14.05 12.22
C LYS A 159 11.43 14.26 13.52
N PHE A 160 10.33 15.01 13.48
CA PHE A 160 9.48 15.26 14.65
C PHE A 160 8.90 13.97 15.21
N ILE A 161 8.37 13.09 14.36
CA ILE A 161 7.83 11.80 14.78
C ILE A 161 8.95 10.96 15.42
N ALA A 162 10.11 10.86 14.78
CA ALA A 162 11.25 10.11 15.32
C ALA A 162 11.72 10.67 16.68
N ASP A 163 11.82 12.00 16.84
CA ASP A 163 12.15 12.67 18.11
C ASP A 163 11.14 12.28 19.22
N LYS A 164 9.85 12.23 18.88
CA LYS A 164 8.79 11.84 19.84
C LYS A 164 8.84 10.35 20.17
N VAL A 165 9.07 9.50 19.17
CA VAL A 165 9.20 8.04 19.35
C VAL A 165 10.36 7.72 20.29
N GLU A 166 11.53 8.33 20.09
CA GLU A 166 12.68 8.15 20.99
C GLU A 166 12.37 8.62 22.41
N ARG A 167 11.72 9.78 22.55
CA ARG A 167 11.33 10.28 23.88
C ARG A 167 10.33 9.36 24.57
N LEU A 168 9.32 8.85 23.87
CA LEU A 168 8.37 7.89 24.42
C LEU A 168 9.06 6.60 24.87
N ASN A 169 10.03 6.13 24.09
CA ASN A 169 10.84 4.97 24.45
C ASN A 169 11.72 5.22 25.68
N LEU A 170 12.34 6.41 25.79
CA LEU A 170 13.06 6.83 27.00
C LEU A 170 12.15 6.92 28.23
N ASP A 171 10.88 7.32 28.03
CA ASP A 171 9.84 7.35 29.05
C ASP A 171 9.25 5.94 29.34
N GLY A 172 9.79 4.88 28.72
CA GLY A 172 9.46 3.48 29.00
C GLY A 172 8.31 2.89 28.17
N VAL A 173 7.90 3.55 27.08
CA VAL A 173 6.92 2.98 26.13
C VAL A 173 7.64 2.10 25.12
N ASN A 174 7.33 0.81 25.11
CA ASN A 174 7.81 -0.14 24.10
C ASN A 174 7.46 0.33 22.68
N TYR A 175 8.34 0.09 21.71
CA TYR A 175 8.10 0.44 20.32
C TYR A 175 6.84 -0.23 19.78
N SER A 176 6.53 -1.47 20.17
CA SER A 176 5.31 -2.20 19.77
C SER A 176 4.00 -1.49 20.15
N GLU A 177 4.05 -0.59 21.13
CA GLU A 177 2.93 0.22 21.61
C GLU A 177 2.82 1.57 20.88
N ILE A 178 3.67 1.79 19.87
CA ILE A 178 3.76 3.03 19.09
C ILE A 178 3.49 2.71 17.62
N SER A 179 2.62 3.52 17.01
CA SER A 179 2.28 3.38 15.59
C SER A 179 2.26 4.72 14.86
N THR A 180 2.61 4.71 13.58
CA THR A 180 2.37 5.82 12.67
C THR A 180 1.48 5.38 11.52
N LEU A 181 0.38 6.11 11.34
CA LEU A 181 -0.64 5.87 10.35
C LEU A 181 -0.58 6.90 9.23
N PHE A 182 -0.76 6.44 7.99
CA PHE A 182 -0.78 7.29 6.80
C PHE A 182 -1.87 6.86 5.81
N ARG A 183 -2.31 7.79 4.93
CA ARG A 183 -3.34 7.49 3.93
C ARG A 183 -2.86 6.58 2.80
N ALA A 184 -1.60 6.73 2.40
CA ALA A 184 -1.01 6.02 1.27
C ALA A 184 0.42 5.59 1.58
N SER A 185 0.82 4.43 1.06
CA SER A 185 2.07 3.77 1.39
C SER A 185 3.33 4.50 0.91
N HIS A 186 3.23 5.51 0.03
CA HIS A 186 4.36 6.35 -0.35
C HIS A 186 4.66 7.45 0.68
N HIS A 187 3.68 7.84 1.52
CA HIS A 187 3.90 8.85 2.56
C HIS A 187 4.86 8.37 3.64
N SER A 188 5.06 7.06 3.80
CA SER A 188 5.99 6.51 4.81
C SER A 188 7.46 6.73 4.49
N GLN A 189 7.84 7.06 3.24
CA GLN A 189 9.23 7.01 2.81
C GLN A 189 10.15 7.86 3.70
N SER A 190 9.81 9.13 3.92
CA SER A 190 10.64 10.05 4.70
C SER A 190 10.79 9.59 6.15
N LEU A 191 9.74 8.97 6.72
CA LEU A 191 9.78 8.40 8.06
C LEU A 191 10.63 7.13 8.10
N GLU A 192 10.47 6.20 7.16
CA GLU A 192 11.32 5.02 7.05
C GLU A 192 12.80 5.40 6.98
N MET A 193 13.12 6.45 6.22
CA MET A 193 14.48 6.97 6.11
C MET A 193 15.05 7.47 7.45
N GLU A 194 14.29 8.32 8.13
CA GLU A 194 14.68 8.89 9.43
C GLU A 194 14.82 7.81 10.51
N LEU A 195 13.87 6.86 10.59
CA LEU A 195 13.91 5.77 11.56
C LEU A 195 15.15 4.89 11.34
N ASN A 196 15.43 4.52 10.09
CA ASN A 196 16.63 3.74 9.78
C ASN A 196 17.93 4.51 10.05
N GLN A 197 17.96 5.82 9.80
CA GLN A 197 19.12 6.67 10.12
C GLN A 197 19.42 6.69 11.62
N ARG A 198 18.39 6.70 12.46
CA ARG A 198 18.50 6.68 13.93
C ARG A 198 18.62 5.28 14.53
N GLY A 199 18.45 4.24 13.71
CA GLY A 199 18.43 2.86 14.17
C GLY A 199 17.18 2.50 14.98
N ILE A 200 16.06 3.19 14.75
CA ILE A 200 14.77 2.90 15.37
C ILE A 200 14.10 1.72 14.63
N PRO A 201 13.86 0.58 15.30
CA PRO A 201 13.30 -0.60 14.67
C PRO A 201 11.81 -0.42 14.35
N TYR A 202 11.40 -0.76 13.12
CA TYR A 202 10.00 -0.70 12.69
C TYR A 202 9.56 -1.93 11.88
N GLU A 203 8.25 -2.17 11.91
CA GLU A 203 7.54 -3.11 11.05
C GLU A 203 6.60 -2.33 10.13
N PHE A 204 6.63 -2.63 8.82
CA PHE A 204 5.70 -2.07 7.85
C PHE A 204 4.53 -3.03 7.62
N ARG A 205 3.30 -2.60 7.94
CA ARG A 205 2.06 -3.35 7.71
C ARG A 205 1.32 -2.82 6.50
N GLY A 206 0.89 -3.74 5.62
CA GLY A 206 0.18 -3.39 4.39
C GLY A 206 1.06 -3.38 3.13
N GLY A 207 2.18 -4.11 3.12
CA GLY A 207 2.97 -4.35 1.93
C GLY A 207 4.47 -4.47 2.20
N LEU A 208 5.27 -4.31 1.15
CA LEU A 208 6.71 -4.21 1.27
C LEU A 208 7.12 -2.79 1.70
N ARG A 209 8.14 -2.71 2.56
CA ARG A 209 8.87 -1.46 2.84
C ARG A 209 9.23 -0.74 1.55
N PHE A 210 9.31 0.57 1.59
CA PHE A 210 9.46 1.38 0.39
C PHE A 210 10.63 0.94 -0.49
N PHE A 211 11.84 0.80 0.08
CA PHE A 211 13.05 0.38 -0.66
C PHE A 211 13.10 -1.11 -1.04
N ASP A 212 12.13 -1.90 -0.59
CA ASP A 212 11.99 -3.31 -0.95
C ASP A 212 11.09 -3.56 -2.15
N ARG A 213 10.29 -2.58 -2.55
CA ARG A 213 9.36 -2.69 -3.67
C ARG A 213 10.10 -2.89 -4.98
N ALA A 214 9.55 -3.73 -5.85
CA ALA A 214 10.20 -4.12 -7.11
C ALA A 214 10.55 -2.92 -7.99
N HIS A 215 9.61 -1.99 -8.19
CA HIS A 215 9.83 -0.81 -9.02
C HIS A 215 10.89 0.13 -8.40
N ILE A 216 10.95 0.30 -7.08
CA ILE A 216 12.03 1.06 -6.44
C ILE A 216 13.39 0.38 -6.66
N LYS A 217 13.46 -0.94 -6.49
CA LYS A 217 14.68 -1.72 -6.80
C LYS A 217 15.09 -1.63 -8.26
N ASP A 218 14.13 -1.52 -9.18
CA ASP A 218 14.40 -1.32 -10.61
C ASP A 218 15.07 0.03 -10.85
N ILE A 219 14.46 1.13 -10.38
CA ILE A 219 15.03 2.48 -10.50
C ILE A 219 16.45 2.53 -9.91
N LEU A 220 16.65 1.96 -8.72
CA LEU A 220 17.96 1.88 -8.08
C LEU A 220 18.95 1.04 -8.90
N ALA A 221 18.51 -0.03 -9.57
CA ALA A 221 19.39 -0.83 -10.44
C ALA A 221 19.86 -0.05 -11.67
N TYR A 222 18.97 0.70 -12.34
CA TYR A 222 19.35 1.61 -13.43
C TYR A 222 20.39 2.65 -12.97
N MET A 223 20.19 3.24 -11.79
CA MET A 223 21.13 4.20 -11.21
C MET A 223 22.47 3.54 -10.82
N LYS A 224 22.44 2.31 -10.30
CA LYS A 224 23.65 1.53 -9.98
C LYS A 224 24.48 1.23 -11.22
N VAL A 225 23.88 0.81 -12.33
CA VAL A 225 24.65 0.52 -13.56
C VAL A 225 25.25 1.77 -14.21
N LEU A 226 24.64 2.95 -14.00
CA LEU A 226 25.20 4.24 -14.43
C LEU A 226 26.47 4.64 -13.65
N LEU A 227 26.58 4.25 -12.39
CA LEU A 227 27.72 4.56 -11.52
C LEU A 227 28.77 3.45 -11.50
N ASN A 228 28.33 2.19 -11.45
CA ASN A 228 29.16 1.01 -11.35
C ASN A 228 28.80 0.02 -12.46
N PRO A 229 29.44 0.13 -13.64
CA PRO A 229 29.24 -0.80 -14.75
C PRO A 229 29.61 -2.26 -14.42
N LYS A 230 30.29 -2.52 -13.31
CA LYS A 230 30.69 -3.87 -12.88
C LYS A 230 29.62 -4.58 -12.03
N ASP A 231 28.53 -3.90 -11.66
CA ASP A 231 27.45 -4.49 -10.87
C ASP A 231 26.60 -5.47 -11.71
N VAL A 232 27.00 -6.74 -11.71
CA VAL A 232 26.32 -7.83 -12.42
C VAL A 232 24.86 -7.96 -12.00
N SER A 233 24.57 -7.81 -10.71
CA SER A 233 23.22 -8.01 -10.19
C SER A 233 22.28 -6.89 -10.63
N ALA A 234 22.77 -5.64 -10.66
CA ALA A 234 22.01 -4.51 -11.17
C ALA A 234 21.76 -4.64 -12.68
N TRP A 235 22.77 -5.06 -13.44
CA TRP A 235 22.61 -5.32 -14.88
C TRP A 235 21.61 -6.41 -15.17
N ASP A 236 21.66 -7.53 -14.46
CA ASP A 236 20.73 -8.64 -14.70
C ASP A 236 19.28 -8.21 -14.43
N ARG A 237 19.05 -7.45 -13.36
CA ARG A 237 17.74 -6.88 -13.05
C ARG A 237 17.23 -5.93 -14.15
N VAL A 238 18.08 -5.06 -14.67
CA VAL A 238 17.72 -4.11 -15.73
C VAL A 238 17.42 -4.83 -17.04
N LEU A 239 18.32 -5.71 -17.49
CA LEU A 239 18.22 -6.32 -18.80
C LEU A 239 17.04 -7.29 -18.93
N THR A 240 16.70 -8.00 -17.86
CA THR A 240 15.61 -8.99 -17.87
C THR A 240 14.21 -8.41 -17.91
N GLN A 241 14.05 -7.09 -17.76
CA GLN A 241 12.78 -6.38 -17.92
C GLN A 241 12.37 -6.20 -19.39
N HIS A 242 13.31 -6.38 -20.32
CA HIS A 242 13.09 -6.11 -21.74
C HIS A 242 12.69 -7.35 -22.52
N THR A 243 11.68 -7.21 -23.36
CA THR A 243 11.12 -8.28 -24.18
C THR A 243 12.19 -9.03 -24.97
N GLY A 244 12.22 -10.35 -24.82
CA GLY A 244 13.16 -11.24 -25.51
C GLY A 244 14.54 -11.38 -24.85
N ILE A 245 14.81 -10.68 -23.75
CA ILE A 245 16.04 -10.79 -22.97
C ILE A 245 15.79 -11.61 -21.70
N GLY A 246 15.91 -12.94 -21.80
CA GLY A 246 15.87 -13.84 -20.64
C GLY A 246 17.23 -14.00 -19.94
N PRO A 247 17.32 -14.77 -18.85
CA PRO A 247 18.54 -14.92 -18.04
C PRO A 247 19.79 -15.29 -18.85
N LYS A 248 19.67 -16.22 -19.81
CA LYS A 248 20.78 -16.62 -20.69
C LYS A 248 21.28 -15.50 -21.60
N THR A 249 20.35 -14.70 -22.13
CA THR A 249 20.69 -13.55 -23.00
C THR A 249 21.30 -12.43 -22.16
N SER A 250 20.71 -12.15 -20.99
CA SER A 250 21.23 -11.21 -20.00
C SER A 250 22.69 -11.52 -19.64
N SER A 251 23.01 -12.75 -19.22
CA SER A 251 24.40 -13.13 -18.87
C SER A 251 25.39 -12.92 -20.02
N LYS A 252 24.98 -13.19 -21.27
CA LYS A 252 25.83 -12.94 -22.46
C LYS A 252 26.08 -11.45 -22.67
N LEU A 253 25.05 -10.61 -22.55
CA LEU A 253 25.17 -9.16 -22.67
C LEU A 253 26.04 -8.60 -21.55
N ILE A 254 25.85 -9.04 -20.31
CA ILE A 254 26.66 -8.62 -19.16
C ILE A 254 28.14 -8.92 -19.37
N ASN A 255 28.49 -10.14 -19.80
CA ASN A 255 29.89 -10.50 -20.05
C ASN A 255 30.55 -9.57 -21.09
N ARG A 256 29.79 -9.13 -22.10
CA ARG A 256 30.26 -8.17 -23.10
C ARG A 256 30.38 -6.76 -22.54
N ILE A 257 29.39 -6.30 -21.78
CA ILE A 257 29.41 -5.00 -21.10
C ILE A 257 30.64 -4.91 -20.18
N GLN A 258 30.95 -5.99 -19.44
CA GLN A 258 32.11 -6.05 -18.57
C GLN A 258 33.45 -6.01 -19.30
N SER A 259 33.48 -6.38 -20.59
CA SER A 259 34.67 -6.29 -21.43
C SER A 259 34.87 -4.92 -22.05
N LEU A 260 33.89 -4.01 -21.95
CA LEU A 260 34.02 -2.65 -22.46
C LEU A 260 34.91 -1.80 -21.54
N SER A 261 35.74 -0.96 -22.14
CA SER A 261 36.50 0.07 -21.44
C SER A 261 35.63 1.28 -21.05
N THR A 262 34.65 1.62 -21.87
CA THR A 262 33.67 2.70 -21.64
C THR A 262 32.27 2.24 -22.04
N LEU A 263 31.23 2.83 -21.45
CA LEU A 263 29.84 2.53 -21.82
C LEU A 263 29.33 3.33 -23.02
N GLU A 264 30.22 4.02 -23.74
CA GLU A 264 29.87 4.77 -24.96
C GLU A 264 29.43 3.80 -26.08
N ASP A 265 30.10 2.65 -26.17
CA ASP A 265 29.82 1.60 -27.16
C ASP A 265 28.75 0.60 -26.70
N ILE A 266 28.01 0.90 -25.62
CA ILE A 266 27.02 -0.03 -25.07
C ILE A 266 25.99 -0.45 -26.13
N ARG A 267 25.66 0.43 -27.09
CA ARG A 267 24.71 0.14 -28.18
C ARG A 267 25.08 -1.11 -28.98
N ASP A 268 26.37 -1.30 -29.24
CA ASP A 268 26.87 -2.32 -30.16
C ASP A 268 26.92 -3.72 -29.53
N VAL A 269 26.80 -3.80 -28.20
CA VAL A 269 26.79 -5.06 -27.44
C VAL A 269 25.68 -6.03 -27.89
N GLY A 270 24.52 -5.48 -28.28
CA GLY A 270 23.36 -6.27 -28.72
C GLY A 270 23.23 -6.46 -30.23
N SER A 271 24.29 -6.18 -31.01
CA SER A 271 24.25 -6.22 -32.48
C SER A 271 23.89 -7.59 -33.08
N ASP A 272 24.26 -8.69 -32.41
CA ASP A 272 24.03 -10.08 -32.83
C ASP A 272 22.81 -10.73 -32.16
N LEU A 273 21.99 -9.95 -31.45
CA LEU A 273 20.77 -10.46 -30.83
C LEU A 273 19.79 -11.01 -31.88
N ASN A 274 19.02 -12.03 -31.50
CA ASN A 274 17.99 -12.60 -32.37
C ASN A 274 16.82 -11.62 -32.58
N SER A 275 15.96 -11.89 -33.56
CA SER A 275 14.81 -11.01 -33.89
C SER A 275 13.84 -10.78 -32.74
N ARG A 276 13.75 -11.70 -31.76
CA ARG A 276 12.91 -11.55 -30.56
C ARG A 276 13.51 -10.59 -29.53
N ALA A 277 14.83 -10.55 -29.38
CA ALA A 277 15.53 -9.74 -28.38
C ALA A 277 15.90 -8.33 -28.87
N LYS A 278 15.98 -8.12 -30.20
CA LYS A 278 16.30 -6.81 -30.79
C LYS A 278 15.37 -5.67 -30.35
N PRO A 279 14.03 -5.83 -30.31
CA PRO A 279 13.14 -4.77 -29.84
C PRO A 279 13.40 -4.39 -28.37
N GLY A 280 13.51 -5.39 -27.48
CA GLY A 280 13.81 -5.15 -26.07
C GLY A 280 15.15 -4.44 -25.86
N TRP A 281 16.17 -4.81 -26.62
CA TRP A 281 17.47 -4.14 -26.59
C TRP A 281 17.39 -2.69 -27.09
N SER A 282 16.61 -2.42 -28.15
CA SER A 282 16.41 -1.06 -28.64
C SER A 282 15.73 -0.18 -27.59
N ASN A 283 14.73 -0.72 -26.88
CA ASN A 283 14.05 -0.03 -25.78
C ASN A 283 15.03 0.26 -24.63
N PHE A 284 15.84 -0.73 -24.23
CA PHE A 284 16.90 -0.52 -23.24
C PHE A 284 17.85 0.62 -23.63
N ILE A 285 18.34 0.64 -24.88
CA ILE A 285 19.26 1.68 -25.36
C ILE A 285 18.60 3.07 -25.38
N SER A 286 17.30 3.14 -25.68
CA SER A 286 16.53 4.39 -25.60
C SER A 286 16.51 4.93 -24.17
N ILE A 287 16.14 4.09 -23.20
CA ILE A 287 16.13 4.41 -21.78
C ILE A 287 17.53 4.82 -21.33
N TRP A 288 18.55 4.02 -21.64
CA TRP A 288 19.95 4.27 -21.28
C TRP A 288 20.42 5.65 -21.73
N ARG A 289 20.10 6.04 -22.97
CA ARG A 289 20.48 7.36 -23.49
C ARG A 289 19.86 8.48 -22.66
N GLN A 290 18.56 8.39 -22.34
CA GLN A 290 17.84 9.40 -21.59
C GLN A 290 18.38 9.56 -20.16
N ILE A 291 18.69 8.46 -19.48
CA ILE A 291 19.21 8.49 -18.11
C ILE A 291 20.70 8.85 -18.04
N ASN A 292 21.50 8.48 -19.05
CA ASN A 292 22.92 8.81 -19.10
C ASN A 292 23.14 10.30 -19.41
N GLN A 293 22.27 10.92 -20.21
CA GLN A 293 22.27 12.38 -20.43
C GLN A 293 21.93 13.14 -19.13
N ALA A 294 20.92 12.67 -18.38
CA ALA A 294 20.55 13.27 -17.11
C ALA A 294 21.58 13.08 -15.97
N LYS A 295 22.68 12.35 -16.23
CA LYS A 295 23.73 12.14 -15.22
C LYS A 295 24.39 13.43 -14.75
N THR A 296 24.42 14.45 -15.60
CA THR A 296 24.92 15.80 -15.27
C THR A 296 23.85 16.69 -14.64
N GLU A 297 22.59 16.27 -14.65
CA GLU A 297 21.46 17.02 -14.09
C GLU A 297 21.09 16.57 -12.67
N GLY A 298 21.38 15.31 -12.33
CA GLY A 298 21.26 14.80 -10.95
C GLY A 298 20.27 13.65 -10.78
N PRO A 299 20.25 13.03 -9.58
CA PRO A 299 19.47 11.84 -9.32
C PRO A 299 17.96 12.05 -9.52
N GLN A 300 17.42 13.22 -9.18
CA GLN A 300 16.02 13.54 -9.45
C GLN A 300 15.68 13.44 -10.94
N GLN A 301 16.51 14.04 -11.81
CA GLN A 301 16.23 14.06 -13.24
C GLN A 301 16.41 12.68 -13.87
N ILE A 302 17.39 11.90 -13.42
CA ILE A 302 17.56 10.49 -13.81
C ILE A 302 16.28 9.70 -13.52
N ILE A 303 15.72 9.84 -12.31
CA ILE A 303 14.50 9.13 -11.91
C ILE A 303 13.29 9.60 -12.74
N LYS A 304 13.16 10.92 -12.98
CA LYS A 304 12.09 11.48 -13.82
C LYS A 304 12.16 10.94 -15.25
N ASN A 305 13.33 10.99 -15.89
CA ASN A 305 13.53 10.48 -17.25
C ASN A 305 13.23 8.99 -17.34
N LEU A 306 13.70 8.20 -16.37
CA LEU A 306 13.40 6.76 -16.33
C LEU A 306 11.89 6.50 -16.17
N LYS A 307 11.22 7.22 -15.28
CA LYS A 307 9.76 7.12 -15.05
C LYS A 307 8.95 7.48 -16.30
N ASP A 308 9.41 8.44 -17.10
CA ASP A 308 8.72 8.90 -18.33
C ASP A 308 9.17 8.17 -19.60
N SER A 309 10.12 7.23 -19.48
CA SER A 309 10.61 6.39 -20.58
C SER A 309 9.74 5.16 -20.84
N GLU A 310 10.20 4.27 -21.73
CA GLU A 310 9.60 2.97 -22.04
C GLU A 310 9.49 2.04 -20.80
N TYR A 311 10.16 2.36 -19.69
CA TYR A 311 9.94 1.69 -18.40
C TYR A 311 8.50 1.89 -17.87
N LYS A 312 7.84 3.00 -18.21
CA LYS A 312 6.42 3.21 -17.88
C LYS A 312 5.52 2.17 -18.53
N GLU A 313 5.75 1.88 -19.80
CA GLU A 313 4.99 0.87 -20.54
C GLU A 313 5.22 -0.53 -19.95
N TYR A 314 6.45 -0.83 -19.52
CA TYR A 314 6.74 -2.05 -18.77
C TYR A 314 5.89 -2.14 -17.49
N LEU A 315 5.80 -1.05 -16.71
CA LEU A 315 4.97 -1.04 -15.50
C LEU A 315 3.48 -1.25 -15.80
N GLU A 316 2.96 -0.61 -16.84
CA GLU A 316 1.54 -0.69 -17.25
C GLU A 316 1.16 -2.08 -17.78
N ASN A 317 2.09 -2.77 -18.44
CA ASN A 317 1.85 -4.11 -18.98
C ASN A 317 1.99 -5.22 -17.91
N GLU A 318 2.94 -5.09 -16.99
CA GLU A 318 3.27 -6.14 -16.02
C GLU A 318 2.49 -6.04 -14.70
N TYR A 319 1.99 -4.84 -14.35
CA TYR A 319 1.38 -4.60 -13.04
C TYR A 319 0.05 -3.86 -13.14
N GLU A 320 -1.01 -4.48 -12.63
CA GLU A 320 -2.35 -3.85 -12.51
C GLU A 320 -2.31 -2.57 -11.66
N ASN A 321 -1.42 -2.52 -10.66
CA ASN A 321 -1.24 -1.35 -9.78
C ASN A 321 -0.16 -0.36 -10.26
N SER A 322 0.09 -0.29 -11.57
CA SER A 322 1.09 0.59 -12.20
C SER A 322 1.01 2.05 -11.73
N ASN A 323 -0.21 2.59 -11.59
CA ASN A 323 -0.45 3.97 -11.13
C ASN A 323 0.10 4.23 -9.72
N GLU A 324 -0.01 3.27 -8.81
CA GLU A 324 0.54 3.40 -7.45
C GLU A 324 2.06 3.35 -7.47
N ARG A 325 2.63 2.46 -8.29
CA ARG A 325 4.09 2.36 -8.49
C ARG A 325 4.68 3.64 -9.06
N ILE A 326 3.98 4.30 -9.98
CA ILE A 326 4.38 5.60 -10.53
C ILE A 326 4.40 6.66 -9.42
N LYS A 327 3.45 6.65 -8.48
CA LYS A 327 3.46 7.56 -7.32
C LYS A 327 4.67 7.31 -6.42
N ASP A 328 5.00 6.05 -6.15
CA ASP A 328 6.21 5.68 -5.41
C ASP A 328 7.48 6.21 -6.10
N ILE A 329 7.59 6.08 -7.43
CA ILE A 329 8.74 6.60 -8.19
C ILE A 329 8.80 8.14 -8.15
N LYS A 330 7.66 8.83 -8.22
CA LYS A 330 7.60 10.30 -8.07
C LYS A 330 8.08 10.72 -6.68
N GLN A 331 7.66 10.00 -5.64
CA GLN A 331 8.09 10.24 -4.27
C GLN A 331 9.61 10.02 -4.12
N LEU A 332 10.15 8.95 -4.72
CA LEU A 332 11.61 8.73 -4.77
C LEU A 332 12.36 9.89 -5.46
N ALA A 333 11.81 10.43 -6.56
CA ALA A 333 12.39 11.57 -7.26
C ALA A 333 12.37 12.86 -6.43
N PHE A 334 11.31 13.09 -5.66
CA PHE A 334 11.21 14.22 -4.74
C PHE A 334 12.28 14.14 -3.65
N THR A 335 12.38 12.98 -3.00
CA THR A 335 13.40 12.70 -1.97
C THR A 335 14.83 12.84 -2.51
N ALA A 336 15.08 12.35 -3.72
CA ALA A 336 16.37 12.51 -4.37
C ALA A 336 16.77 13.97 -4.60
N ALA A 337 15.80 14.88 -4.74
CA ALA A 337 16.06 16.32 -4.86
C ALA A 337 16.41 16.95 -3.51
N SER A 338 15.76 16.51 -2.43
CA SER A 338 15.96 17.05 -1.07
C SER A 338 17.28 16.62 -0.41
N LEU A 339 18.03 15.72 -1.05
CA LEU A 339 19.33 15.21 -0.59
C LEU A 339 20.52 15.87 -1.31
N ILE A 340 20.26 16.75 -2.28
CA ILE A 340 21.31 17.49 -2.98
C ILE A 340 21.57 18.77 -2.18
N GLU A 341 22.79 18.94 -1.68
CA GLU A 341 23.25 20.22 -1.15
C GLU A 341 23.68 21.13 -2.33
N ASP A 342 23.52 22.45 -2.19
CA ASP A 342 23.70 23.42 -3.30
C ASP A 342 25.11 23.38 -3.95
N ASP A 343 26.12 22.83 -3.26
CA ASP A 343 27.51 22.73 -3.69
C ASP A 343 27.96 21.30 -4.08
N ASP A 344 27.07 20.30 -4.03
CA ASP A 344 27.44 18.92 -4.35
C ASP A 344 27.67 18.71 -5.85
N GLU A 345 28.83 18.14 -6.22
CA GLU A 345 29.01 17.61 -7.57
C GLU A 345 27.91 16.58 -7.85
N THR A 346 27.27 16.65 -9.03
CA THR A 346 26.15 15.77 -9.41
C THR A 346 26.45 14.27 -9.24
N LYS A 347 27.71 13.90 -9.43
CA LYS A 347 28.20 12.53 -9.22
C LYS A 347 28.23 12.14 -7.74
N ALA A 348 28.64 13.05 -6.85
CA ALA A 348 28.62 12.85 -5.41
C ALA A 348 27.18 12.71 -4.90
N ALA A 349 26.26 13.57 -5.36
CA ALA A 349 24.84 13.48 -5.03
C ALA A 349 24.23 12.11 -5.40
N LEU A 350 24.55 11.59 -6.60
CA LEU A 350 24.10 10.26 -7.03
C LEU A 350 24.70 9.13 -6.18
N GLN A 351 25.98 9.24 -5.80
CA GLN A 351 26.65 8.27 -4.93
C GLN A 351 26.06 8.27 -3.51
N ASN A 352 25.84 9.45 -2.93
CA ASN A 352 25.26 9.64 -1.60
C ASN A 352 23.84 9.06 -1.55
N PHE A 353 23.01 9.39 -2.54
CA PHE A 353 21.65 8.85 -2.65
C PHE A 353 21.62 7.32 -2.72
N LEU A 354 22.48 6.70 -3.56
CA LEU A 354 22.54 5.24 -3.65
C LEU A 354 23.11 4.58 -2.39
N ALA A 355 24.06 5.22 -1.72
CA ALA A 355 24.59 4.75 -0.44
C ALA A 355 23.48 4.73 0.62
N GLU A 356 22.72 5.81 0.74
CA GLU A 356 21.58 5.91 1.63
C GLU A 356 20.53 4.84 1.31
N ALA A 357 20.07 4.75 0.06
CA ALA A 357 19.10 3.73 -0.36
C ALA A 357 19.59 2.29 -0.08
N THR A 358 20.89 2.03 -0.20
CA THR A 358 21.48 0.71 0.11
C THR A 358 21.52 0.45 1.62
N MET A 359 21.75 1.46 2.45
CA MET A 359 21.69 1.33 3.91
C MET A 359 20.28 0.97 4.38
N GLN A 360 19.27 1.61 3.79
CA GLN A 360 17.85 1.34 4.05
C GLN A 360 17.48 -0.12 3.74
N GLN A 361 18.08 -0.71 2.71
CA GLN A 361 17.91 -2.14 2.37
C GLN A 361 18.61 -3.10 3.34
N LYS A 362 19.71 -2.67 3.99
CA LYS A 362 20.54 -3.52 4.85
C LYS A 362 20.13 -3.60 6.31
N PHE A 363 19.38 -2.61 6.83
CA PHE A 363 18.88 -2.57 8.22
C PHE A 363 17.94 -3.75 8.59
N THR A 364 17.82 -4.74 7.72
CA THR A 364 16.67 -5.62 7.60
C THR A 364 16.97 -7.08 7.92
N ALA A 365 18.24 -7.49 7.85
CA ALA A 365 18.61 -8.90 7.88
C ALA A 365 18.69 -9.51 9.30
N ASP A 366 18.78 -8.70 10.36
CA ASP A 366 19.22 -9.17 11.69
C ASP A 366 18.20 -8.96 12.84
N ASP A 367 17.00 -8.44 12.55
CA ASP A 367 16.16 -7.81 13.59
C ASP A 367 14.83 -8.50 13.89
N SER A 368 14.68 -9.81 13.65
CA SER A 368 13.43 -10.52 13.95
C SER A 368 13.05 -10.56 15.44
N LYS A 369 13.98 -10.23 16.35
CA LYS A 369 13.80 -10.27 17.81
C LYS A 369 13.69 -8.92 18.50
N ARG A 370 13.81 -7.80 17.76
CA ARG A 370 13.67 -6.46 18.38
C ARG A 370 12.20 -6.06 18.48
N ASP A 371 11.89 -5.39 19.59
CA ASP A 371 10.67 -4.61 19.74
C ASP A 371 10.63 -3.53 18.64
N LYS A 372 9.47 -3.35 17.98
CA LYS A 372 9.34 -2.58 16.73
C LYS A 372 8.10 -1.73 16.74
N MET A 373 8.22 -0.50 16.25
CA MET A 373 7.06 0.36 16.02
C MET A 373 6.35 -0.03 14.74
N VAL A 374 5.06 0.24 14.67
CA VAL A 374 4.24 -0.12 13.50
C VAL A 374 4.11 1.07 12.56
N LEU A 375 4.44 0.88 11.29
CA LEU A 375 4.06 1.78 10.20
C LEU A 375 2.94 1.13 9.41
N SER A 376 1.78 1.78 9.30
CA SER A 376 0.63 1.19 8.63
C SER A 376 -0.18 2.22 7.85
N THR A 377 -0.86 1.76 6.80
CA THR A 377 -1.97 2.56 6.25
C THR A 377 -3.15 2.55 7.22
N VAL A 378 -4.00 3.60 7.17
CA VAL A 378 -5.22 3.65 8.00
C VAL A 378 -6.15 2.46 7.75
N HIS A 379 -6.24 1.97 6.51
CA HIS A 379 -7.09 0.82 6.16
C HIS A 379 -6.62 -0.47 6.84
N GLN A 380 -5.30 -0.67 6.91
CA GLN A 380 -4.69 -1.85 7.54
C GLN A 380 -4.62 -1.74 9.06
N ALA A 381 -4.94 -0.56 9.62
CA ALA A 381 -5.03 -0.35 11.06
C ALA A 381 -6.41 -0.74 11.63
N LYS A 382 -7.39 -1.10 10.78
CA LYS A 382 -8.71 -1.53 11.24
C LYS A 382 -8.59 -2.73 12.19
N GLY A 383 -9.29 -2.67 13.32
CA GLY A 383 -9.25 -3.70 14.37
C GLY A 383 -8.00 -3.66 15.26
N LEU A 384 -7.06 -2.73 15.04
CA LEU A 384 -5.82 -2.62 15.84
C LEU A 384 -5.86 -1.43 16.81
N GLU A 385 -5.00 -1.49 17.83
CA GLU A 385 -4.86 -0.46 18.85
C GLU A 385 -3.40 -0.33 19.32
N TRP A 386 -3.02 0.88 19.73
CA TRP A 386 -1.70 1.21 20.25
C TRP A 386 -1.82 2.27 21.34
N LYS A 387 -0.88 2.28 22.29
CA LYS A 387 -0.81 3.31 23.34
C LYS A 387 -0.51 4.70 22.79
N SER A 388 0.27 4.81 21.72
CA SER A 388 0.61 6.09 21.07
C SER A 388 0.50 5.97 19.56
N VAL A 389 -0.28 6.86 18.94
CA VAL A 389 -0.54 6.86 17.50
C VAL A 389 -0.21 8.23 16.92
N PHE A 390 0.64 8.25 15.90
CA PHE A 390 0.89 9.40 15.04
C PHE A 390 0.06 9.23 13.77
N ILE A 391 -0.57 10.31 13.31
CA ILE A 391 -1.21 10.35 11.98
C ILE A 391 -0.44 11.40 11.19
N MET A 392 0.16 10.98 10.08
CA MET A 392 1.01 11.85 9.26
C MET A 392 0.31 12.29 8.00
N ASN A 393 0.79 13.39 7.43
CA ASN A 393 0.34 13.93 6.16
C ASN A 393 -1.16 14.31 6.17
N LEU A 394 -1.60 14.94 7.26
CA LEU A 394 -2.94 15.52 7.40
C LEU A 394 -3.04 16.86 6.62
N ALA A 395 -2.96 16.76 5.30
CA ALA A 395 -3.06 17.88 4.38
C ALA A 395 -4.20 17.67 3.39
N GLU A 396 -4.78 18.77 2.89
CA GLU A 396 -5.79 18.73 1.83
C GLU A 396 -5.25 18.01 0.58
N GLU A 397 -6.14 17.35 -0.18
CA GLU A 397 -5.83 16.48 -1.33
C GLU A 397 -5.04 15.18 -1.02
N HIS A 398 -4.48 15.07 0.19
CA HIS A 398 -3.83 13.88 0.70
C HIS A 398 -4.71 13.10 1.70
N PHE A 399 -5.22 13.78 2.72
CA PHE A 399 -6.06 13.24 3.78
C PHE A 399 -7.10 14.32 4.18
N PRO A 400 -8.17 14.52 3.40
CA PRO A 400 -8.78 13.58 2.44
C PRO A 400 -8.05 13.49 1.09
N ASN A 401 -8.14 12.34 0.42
CA ASN A 401 -7.51 12.18 -0.89
C ASN A 401 -8.32 12.91 -2.00
N GLN A 402 -7.65 13.31 -3.09
CA GLN A 402 -8.30 14.01 -4.21
C GLN A 402 -9.55 13.29 -4.75
N LYS A 403 -9.52 11.96 -4.84
CA LYS A 403 -10.65 11.18 -5.37
C LYS A 403 -11.92 11.32 -4.51
N ALA A 404 -11.77 11.46 -3.20
CA ALA A 404 -12.89 11.70 -2.29
C ALA A 404 -13.48 13.09 -2.49
N LEU A 405 -12.65 14.10 -2.77
CA LEU A 405 -13.11 15.45 -3.11
C LEU A 405 -13.89 15.48 -4.43
N ASP A 406 -13.49 14.65 -5.40
CA ASP A 406 -14.12 14.58 -6.72
C ASP A 406 -15.42 13.73 -6.75
N SER A 407 -15.73 12.98 -5.68
CA SER A 407 -16.89 12.07 -5.60
C SER A 407 -17.76 12.36 -4.38
N PRO A 408 -18.90 13.08 -4.53
CA PRO A 408 -19.73 13.54 -3.40
C PRO A 408 -20.47 12.43 -2.62
N ARG A 409 -20.37 11.15 -3.03
CA ARG A 409 -20.89 9.99 -2.26
C ARG A 409 -19.89 9.40 -1.26
N LEU A 410 -18.62 9.79 -1.30
CA LEU A 410 -17.54 9.24 -0.47
C LEU A 410 -17.06 10.21 0.63
N GLY A 411 -17.78 11.32 0.82
CA GLY A 411 -17.46 12.39 1.76
C GLY A 411 -18.31 12.38 3.01
#